data_AF-A0AAV6EEZ5-F1
#
_entry.id   AF-A0AAV6EEZ5-F1
#
_cell.length_a   1.000
_cell.length_b   1.000
_cell.length_c   1.000
_cell.angle_alpha   90.00
_cell.angle_beta   90.00
_cell.angle_gamma   90.00
#
_symmetry.space_group_name_H-M   'P 1'
#
loop_
_entity.id
_entity.type
_entity.pdbx_description
1 polymer ?
#
loop_
_entity_poly.entity_id
_entity_poly.type
_entity_poly.pdbx_seq_one_letter_code
_entity_poly.pdbx_strand_id
1 'polypeptide(L)'
;MFDNCALSNDFSDIFEAIQKHILDRYEELSERFKFSSYDKEIKIMLKKLARSDRKRFNISKSLPRKLASIVIKTLQNNGILEIEKSKEIKPKSSKHQKIKKELRRYQIQDKIHFKSNFARFWFRYCEPNLDLLKEAKTDQVLDIIKNDFLLYCSLPFELASIKLLSHHLNIPSKLISSYWNKKDEIDIFIDNEGFIIVGEVKYKDRKICKNVLNILKAKCQNANIKPNLIVLFSKSGFSNELLSLKDDKILLFGLEHFKEILWNS
;
A
#
# COMPACT_ATOMS: atom_id res chain seq x y z
N MET A 1 -8.59 -11.25 -0.08
CA MET A 1 -8.69 -12.23 1.01
C MET A 1 -7.61 -11.95 2.04
N PHE A 2 -7.97 -12.06 3.32
CA PHE A 2 -7.00 -12.09 4.41
C PHE A 2 -6.19 -13.38 4.35
N ASP A 3 -4.95 -13.35 4.84
CA ASP A 3 -4.09 -14.51 4.91
C ASP A 3 -4.83 -15.63 5.69
N ASN A 4 -5.04 -16.79 5.04
CA ASN A 4 -5.71 -17.99 5.57
C ASN A 4 -7.24 -17.93 5.80
N CYS A 5 -7.99 -17.03 5.16
CA CYS A 5 -9.45 -17.19 5.07
C CYS A 5 -9.80 -17.94 3.79
N ALA A 6 -10.41 -19.12 3.90
CA ALA A 6 -11.03 -19.81 2.76
C ALA A 6 -12.15 -18.94 2.18
N LEU A 7 -12.30 -18.92 0.86
CA LEU A 7 -13.49 -18.36 0.21
C LEU A 7 -14.66 -19.29 0.52
N SER A 8 -15.48 -18.99 1.52
CA SER A 8 -16.82 -19.57 1.60
C SER A 8 -17.82 -18.63 0.93
N ASN A 9 -18.73 -19.19 0.14
CA ASN A 9 -19.85 -18.48 -0.48
C ASN A 9 -21.02 -18.28 0.51
N ASP A 10 -20.75 -18.36 1.82
CA ASP A 10 -21.78 -18.43 2.86
C ASP A 10 -22.33 -17.06 3.28
N PHE A 11 -21.82 -15.97 2.69
CA PHE A 11 -22.19 -14.60 3.06
C PHE A 11 -22.77 -13.83 1.88
N SER A 12 -23.77 -13.01 2.18
CA SER A 12 -24.46 -12.16 1.21
C SER A 12 -23.58 -11.00 0.75
N ASP A 13 -22.71 -10.47 1.61
CA ASP A 13 -21.70 -9.47 1.27
C ASP A 13 -20.42 -9.58 2.12
N ILE A 14 -19.40 -8.81 1.73
CA ILE A 14 -18.08 -8.78 2.40
C ILE A 14 -18.16 -8.26 3.85
N PHE A 15 -19.12 -7.39 4.16
CA PHE A 15 -19.25 -6.77 5.48
C PHE A 15 -19.88 -7.74 6.48
N GLU A 16 -20.81 -8.58 6.05
CA GLU A 16 -21.33 -9.70 6.83
C GLU A 16 -20.20 -10.67 7.19
N ALA A 17 -19.33 -11.01 6.24
CA ALA A 17 -18.16 -11.84 6.49
C ALA A 17 -17.17 -11.17 7.47
N ILE A 18 -16.92 -9.87 7.32
CA ILE A 18 -16.07 -9.11 8.26
C ILE A 18 -16.68 -9.13 9.68
N GLN A 19 -17.98 -8.92 9.81
CA GLN A 19 -18.65 -8.98 11.10
C GLN A 19 -18.46 -10.35 11.75
N LYS A 20 -18.94 -11.41 11.09
CA LYS A 20 -18.95 -12.78 11.65
C LYS A 20 -17.57 -13.36 11.89
N HIS A 21 -16.61 -13.11 11.00
CA HIS A 21 -15.29 -13.73 11.10
C HIS A 21 -14.24 -12.88 11.79
N ILE A 22 -14.46 -11.57 11.95
CA ILE A 22 -13.45 -10.68 12.53
C ILE A 22 -14.00 -9.94 13.74
N LEU A 23 -15.12 -9.22 13.59
CA LEU A 23 -15.61 -8.36 14.67
C LEU A 23 -16.21 -9.19 15.81
N ASP A 24 -17.01 -10.21 15.51
CA ASP A 24 -17.63 -11.06 16.53
C ASP A 24 -16.60 -11.98 17.21
N ARG A 25 -15.46 -12.22 16.55
CA ARG A 25 -14.34 -13.02 17.06
C ARG A 25 -13.19 -12.16 17.60
N TYR A 26 -13.44 -10.89 17.91
CA TYR A 26 -12.36 -9.96 18.26
C TYR A 26 -11.56 -10.40 19.50
N GLU A 27 -12.20 -11.02 20.50
CA GLU A 27 -11.50 -11.47 21.72
C GLU A 27 -10.40 -12.48 21.40
N GLU A 28 -10.77 -13.55 20.67
CA GLU A 28 -9.83 -14.57 20.20
C GLU A 28 -8.73 -13.96 19.31
N LEU A 29 -9.13 -13.12 18.34
CA LEU A 29 -8.19 -12.55 17.37
C LEU A 29 -7.22 -11.54 18.00
N SER A 30 -7.61 -10.90 19.11
CA SER A 30 -6.77 -9.93 19.83
C SER A 30 -5.55 -10.58 20.47
N GLU A 31 -5.62 -11.87 20.81
CA GLU A 31 -4.50 -12.64 21.38
C GLU A 31 -3.29 -12.67 20.43
N ARG A 32 -3.53 -12.63 19.11
CA ARG A 32 -2.47 -12.61 18.07
C ARG A 32 -1.63 -11.33 18.10
N PHE A 33 -2.12 -10.29 18.79
CA PHE A 33 -1.51 -8.96 18.82
C PHE A 33 -1.13 -8.52 20.24
N LYS A 34 -0.86 -9.48 21.12
CA LYS A 34 -0.20 -9.25 22.42
C LYS A 34 1.31 -9.33 22.26
N PHE A 35 2.01 -8.30 22.71
CA PHE A 35 3.47 -8.22 22.66
C PHE A 35 4.07 -8.31 24.06
N SER A 36 5.13 -9.11 24.21
CA SER A 36 5.80 -9.32 25.50
C SER A 36 6.56 -8.09 26.01
N SER A 37 6.91 -7.15 25.12
CA SER A 37 7.63 -5.93 25.47
C SER A 37 7.13 -4.77 24.63
N TYR A 38 7.01 -3.59 25.25
CA TYR A 38 6.57 -2.35 24.60
C TYR A 38 5.19 -2.46 23.91
N ASP A 39 4.27 -3.26 24.47
CA ASP A 39 2.96 -3.56 23.87
C ASP A 39 2.18 -2.28 23.50
N LYS A 40 2.08 -1.36 24.45
CA LYS A 40 1.40 -0.07 24.26
C LYS A 40 2.04 0.73 23.12
N GLU A 41 3.36 0.85 23.10
CA GLU A 41 4.09 1.61 22.10
C GLU A 41 4.02 0.99 20.71
N ILE A 42 4.13 -0.34 20.64
CA ILE A 42 3.95 -1.11 19.41
C ILE A 42 2.54 -0.83 18.85
N LYS A 43 1.50 -0.98 19.66
CA LYS A 43 0.12 -0.75 19.24
C LYS A 43 -0.13 0.68 18.79
N ILE A 44 0.44 1.68 19.47
CA ILE A 44 0.40 3.08 19.03
C ILE A 44 1.03 3.24 17.63
N MET A 45 2.20 2.64 17.41
CA MET A 45 2.91 2.73 16.13
C MET A 45 2.15 2.01 15.00
N LEU A 46 1.64 0.80 15.25
CA LEU A 46 0.92 0.01 14.27
C LEU A 46 -0.42 0.66 13.89
N LYS A 47 -1.17 1.21 14.85
CA LYS A 47 -2.39 2.00 14.58
C LYS A 47 -2.12 3.22 13.69
N LYS A 48 -0.99 3.90 13.91
CA LYS A 48 -0.57 5.04 13.09
C LYS A 48 -0.12 4.60 11.69
N LEU A 49 0.68 3.53 11.60
CA LEU A 49 1.13 2.98 10.34
C LEU A 49 -0.08 2.60 9.46
N ALA A 50 -1.08 1.93 10.03
CA ALA A 50 -2.27 1.44 9.33
C ALA A 50 -3.11 2.53 8.64
N ARG A 51 -2.92 3.80 9.03
CA ARG A 51 -3.66 4.99 8.54
C ARG A 51 -2.79 6.03 7.83
N SER A 52 -1.49 5.81 7.68
CA SER A 52 -0.56 6.85 7.20
C SER A 52 -0.04 6.60 5.78
N ASP A 53 0.75 7.55 5.28
CA ASP A 53 1.48 7.47 4.00
C ASP A 53 2.66 6.47 4.01
N ARG A 54 2.79 5.70 5.09
CA ARG A 54 3.80 4.66 5.31
C ARG A 54 5.23 5.18 5.43
N LYS A 55 5.47 6.50 5.37
CA LYS A 55 6.82 7.07 5.46
C LYS A 55 7.38 6.94 6.87
N ARG A 56 8.57 6.34 6.99
CA ARG A 56 9.18 5.96 8.28
C ARG A 56 9.25 7.11 9.29
N PHE A 57 9.61 8.32 8.87
CA PHE A 57 9.72 9.45 9.80
C PHE A 57 8.36 9.82 10.38
N ASN A 58 7.32 9.89 9.54
CA ASN A 58 5.97 10.25 9.97
C ASN A 58 5.45 9.26 11.01
N ILE A 59 5.66 7.96 10.77
CA ILE A 59 5.30 6.90 11.72
C ILE A 59 6.10 7.07 13.02
N SER A 60 7.43 7.21 12.92
CA SER A 60 8.33 7.27 14.08
C SER A 60 8.05 8.43 15.04
N LYS A 61 7.41 9.52 14.58
CA LYS A 61 7.04 10.66 15.43
C LYS A 61 6.07 10.34 16.57
N SER A 62 5.39 9.19 16.55
CA SER A 62 4.48 8.83 17.66
C SER A 62 5.21 8.38 18.93
N LEU A 63 6.51 8.15 18.87
CA LEU A 63 7.32 7.64 19.98
C LEU A 63 8.65 8.41 20.09
N PRO A 64 9.32 8.38 21.27
CA PRO A 64 10.69 8.85 21.40
C PRO A 64 11.64 8.14 20.41
N ARG A 65 12.60 8.88 19.83
CA ARG A 65 13.43 8.38 18.70
C ARG A 65 14.10 7.03 18.95
N LYS A 66 14.73 6.85 20.13
CA LYS A 66 15.40 5.58 20.49
C LYS A 66 14.40 4.43 20.53
N LEU A 67 13.26 4.66 21.17
CA LEU A 67 12.19 3.68 21.32
C LEU A 67 11.54 3.31 19.98
N ALA A 68 11.27 4.31 19.13
CA ALA A 68 10.76 4.07 17.77
C ALA A 68 11.68 3.14 16.97
N SER A 69 13.01 3.32 17.08
CA SER A 69 13.97 2.46 16.40
C SER A 69 13.97 1.02 16.94
N ILE A 70 13.84 0.85 18.26
CA ILE A 70 13.73 -0.47 18.91
C ILE A 70 12.45 -1.16 18.43
N VAL A 71 11.30 -0.49 18.53
CA VAL A 71 10.00 -1.01 18.12
C VAL A 71 9.98 -1.45 16.64
N ILE A 72 10.49 -0.61 15.73
CA ILE A 72 10.57 -0.97 14.30
C ILE A 72 11.43 -2.22 14.11
N LYS A 73 12.59 -2.31 14.77
CA LYS A 73 13.49 -3.47 14.65
C LYS A 73 12.82 -4.74 15.19
N THR A 74 12.15 -4.66 16.34
CA THR A 74 11.41 -5.79 16.92
C THR A 74 10.32 -6.27 15.96
N LEU A 75 9.52 -5.37 15.40
CA LEU A 75 8.44 -5.71 14.48
C LEU A 75 8.93 -6.29 13.15
N GLN A 76 10.09 -5.84 12.66
CA GLN A 76 10.73 -6.45 11.48
C GLN A 76 11.25 -7.85 11.78
N ASN A 77 11.94 -8.03 12.92
CA ASN A 77 12.49 -9.33 13.34
C ASN A 77 11.39 -10.37 13.54
N ASN A 78 10.24 -9.95 14.08
CA ASN A 78 9.06 -10.81 14.27
C ASN A 78 8.25 -11.01 12.98
N GLY A 79 8.70 -10.48 11.84
CA GLY A 79 8.04 -10.67 10.55
C GLY A 79 6.70 -9.94 10.39
N ILE A 80 6.38 -8.96 11.25
CA ILE A 80 5.13 -8.20 11.16
C ILE A 80 5.25 -7.09 10.11
N LEU A 81 6.43 -6.48 10.03
CA LEU A 81 6.72 -5.37 9.14
C LEU A 81 7.85 -5.69 8.17
N GLU A 82 7.86 -4.97 7.06
CA GLU A 82 8.97 -4.88 6.12
C GLU A 82 9.26 -3.44 5.76
N ILE A 83 10.48 -3.19 5.28
CA ILE A 83 10.92 -1.85 4.87
C ILE A 83 11.20 -1.87 3.37
N GLU A 84 10.48 -1.03 2.65
CA GLU A 84 10.77 -0.72 1.26
C GLU A 84 11.72 0.48 1.20
N LYS A 85 12.89 0.24 0.62
CA LYS A 85 13.93 1.26 0.46
C LYS A 85 13.55 2.25 -0.63
N SER A 86 13.65 3.53 -0.32
CA SER A 86 13.42 4.57 -1.32
C SER A 86 14.42 4.46 -2.47
N LYS A 87 13.91 4.64 -3.70
CA LYS A 87 14.71 4.72 -4.93
C LYS A 87 15.13 6.15 -5.28
N GLU A 88 14.79 7.13 -4.44
CA GLU A 88 15.19 8.52 -4.65
C GLU A 88 16.72 8.67 -4.56
N ILE A 89 17.31 9.37 -5.53
CA ILE A 89 18.73 9.70 -5.52
C ILE A 89 18.90 11.06 -4.82
N LYS A 90 19.78 11.13 -3.81
CA LYS A 90 20.06 12.39 -3.14
C LYS A 90 20.65 13.41 -4.15
N PRO A 91 20.12 14.64 -4.21
CA PRO A 91 20.77 15.71 -4.95
C PRO A 91 22.19 15.92 -4.41
N LYS A 92 23.20 15.77 -5.26
CA LYS A 92 24.58 16.09 -4.90
C LYS A 92 24.78 17.60 -4.95
N SER A 93 25.35 18.20 -3.89
CA SER A 93 25.81 19.59 -3.96
C SER A 93 27.06 19.66 -4.83
N SER A 94 27.13 20.59 -5.77
CA SER A 94 28.39 20.94 -6.44
C SER A 94 28.90 22.29 -5.93
N LYS A 95 30.20 22.57 -6.12
CA LYS A 95 30.84 23.85 -5.72
C LYS A 95 30.11 25.06 -6.31
N HIS A 96 29.49 24.90 -7.49
CA HIS A 96 28.77 25.94 -8.22
C HIS A 96 27.25 25.88 -8.06
N GLN A 97 26.69 24.77 -7.58
CA GLN A 97 25.25 24.60 -7.39
C GLN A 97 24.96 24.08 -5.97
N LYS A 98 24.76 25.03 -5.05
CA LYS A 98 24.33 24.72 -3.68
C LYS A 98 22.92 24.11 -3.71
N ILE A 99 22.69 23.12 -2.85
CA ILE A 99 21.37 22.51 -2.66
C ILE A 99 20.36 23.60 -2.27
N LYS A 100 19.20 23.59 -2.94
CA LYS A 100 18.10 24.51 -2.65
C LYS A 100 17.69 24.42 -1.17
N LYS A 101 17.34 25.56 -0.55
CA LYS A 101 17.15 25.68 0.90
C LYS A 101 16.14 24.65 1.44
N GLU A 102 15.07 24.41 0.69
CA GLU A 102 13.99 23.47 0.99
C GLU A 102 14.39 21.99 0.91
N LEU A 103 15.54 21.67 0.31
CA LEU A 103 16.10 20.32 0.20
C LEU A 103 17.21 20.06 1.24
N ARG A 104 17.76 21.11 1.88
CA ARG A 104 18.86 20.95 2.86
C ARG A 104 18.45 20.14 4.10
N ARG A 105 17.19 20.24 4.52
CA ARG A 105 16.63 19.48 5.66
C ARG A 105 15.82 18.26 5.23
N TYR A 106 15.66 18.06 3.92
CA TYR A 106 14.90 16.92 3.41
C TYR A 106 15.71 15.65 3.60
N GLN A 107 15.09 14.65 4.21
CA GLN A 107 15.67 13.32 4.35
C GLN A 107 14.86 12.38 3.48
N ILE A 108 15.56 11.62 2.64
CA ILE A 108 14.97 10.50 1.93
C ILE A 108 14.46 9.51 2.97
N GLN A 109 13.22 9.06 2.80
CA GLN A 109 12.55 8.21 3.76
C GLN A 109 12.17 6.88 3.13
N ASP A 110 12.54 5.80 3.80
CA ASP A 110 11.98 4.49 3.52
C ASP A 110 10.48 4.44 3.86
N LYS A 111 9.76 3.54 3.20
CA LYS A 111 8.39 3.17 3.59
C LYS A 111 8.40 1.91 4.45
N ILE A 112 7.43 1.83 5.35
CA ILE A 112 7.19 0.67 6.21
C ILE A 112 5.87 0.04 5.77
N HIS A 113 5.87 -1.27 5.52
CA HIS A 113 4.66 -2.03 5.18
C HIS A 113 4.37 -3.08 6.23
N PHE A 114 3.09 -3.38 6.40
CA PHE A 114 2.67 -4.62 7.05
C PHE A 114 2.91 -5.78 6.10
N LYS A 115 3.46 -6.89 6.60
CA LYS A 115 3.54 -8.13 5.82
C LYS A 115 2.19 -8.83 5.67
N SER A 116 1.25 -8.57 6.60
CA SER A 116 -0.09 -9.14 6.58
C SER A 116 -1.15 -8.07 6.35
N ASN A 117 -2.04 -8.32 5.38
CA ASN A 117 -3.22 -7.48 5.17
C ASN A 117 -4.17 -7.52 6.37
N PHE A 118 -4.24 -8.65 7.06
CA PHE A 118 -5.06 -8.82 8.26
C PHE A 118 -4.51 -7.99 9.42
N ALA A 119 -3.20 -8.04 9.68
CA ALA A 119 -2.59 -7.18 10.70
C ALA A 119 -2.88 -5.70 10.43
N ARG A 120 -2.74 -5.25 9.17
CA ARG A 120 -3.09 -3.87 8.80
C ARG A 120 -4.56 -3.56 9.04
N PHE A 121 -5.47 -4.48 8.73
CA PHE A 121 -6.91 -4.33 8.98
C PHE A 121 -7.19 -4.21 10.47
N TRP A 122 -6.63 -5.12 11.27
CA TRP A 122 -6.79 -5.14 12.72
C TRP A 122 -6.38 -3.81 13.36
N PHE A 123 -5.19 -3.30 13.05
CA PHE A 123 -4.73 -2.02 13.60
C PHE A 123 -5.40 -0.79 12.99
N ARG A 124 -6.09 -0.94 11.85
CA ARG A 124 -6.93 0.11 11.28
C ARG A 124 -8.32 0.14 11.91
N TYR A 125 -8.96 -0.98 12.18
CA TYR A 125 -10.37 -1.01 12.53
C TYR A 125 -10.70 -1.69 13.86
N CYS A 126 -10.02 -2.77 14.22
CA CYS A 126 -10.35 -3.52 15.44
C CYS A 126 -9.65 -2.93 16.67
N GLU A 127 -8.31 -2.92 16.70
CA GLU A 127 -7.51 -2.41 17.85
C GLU A 127 -7.95 -0.99 18.32
N PRO A 128 -8.26 -0.04 17.42
CA PRO A 128 -8.69 1.31 17.82
C PRO A 128 -10.10 1.36 18.40
N ASN A 129 -10.94 0.35 18.13
CA ASN A 129 -12.36 0.32 18.49
C ASN A 129 -12.69 -0.87 19.41
N LEU A 130 -11.70 -1.45 20.10
CA LEU A 130 -11.91 -2.59 21.00
C LEU A 130 -12.94 -2.29 22.09
N ASP A 131 -13.01 -1.05 22.58
CA ASP A 131 -13.99 -0.68 23.61
C ASP A 131 -15.43 -0.72 23.06
N LEU A 132 -15.65 -0.31 21.81
CA LEU A 132 -16.95 -0.46 21.16
C LEU A 132 -17.33 -1.93 20.97
N LEU A 133 -16.37 -2.79 20.61
CA LEU A 133 -16.60 -4.22 20.45
C LEU A 133 -16.97 -4.88 21.79
N LYS A 134 -16.28 -4.52 22.88
CA LYS A 134 -16.61 -4.98 24.25
C LYS A 134 -17.98 -4.53 24.73
N GLU A 135 -18.41 -3.33 24.32
CA GLU A 135 -19.75 -2.81 24.60
C GLU A 135 -20.84 -3.38 23.67
N ALA A 136 -20.52 -4.41 22.88
CA ALA A 136 -21.41 -5.02 21.87
C ALA A 136 -21.95 -4.02 20.82
N LYS A 137 -21.22 -2.93 20.57
CA LYS A 137 -21.53 -1.92 19.54
C LYS A 137 -20.87 -2.24 18.19
N THR A 138 -20.99 -3.49 17.76
CA THR A 138 -20.37 -3.99 16.52
C THR A 138 -20.81 -3.21 15.28
N ASP A 139 -22.08 -2.82 15.22
CA ASP A 139 -22.64 -2.06 14.10
C ASP A 139 -21.91 -0.72 13.87
N GLN A 140 -21.51 -0.03 14.95
CA GLN A 140 -20.76 1.23 14.83
C GLN A 140 -19.37 1.01 14.23
N VAL A 141 -18.70 -0.08 14.60
CA VAL A 141 -17.40 -0.44 14.03
C VAL A 141 -17.56 -0.84 12.56
N LEU A 142 -18.65 -1.54 12.23
CA LEU A 142 -18.97 -1.91 10.85
C LEU A 142 -19.22 -0.68 9.97
N ASP A 143 -19.92 0.34 10.48
CA ASP A 143 -20.14 1.60 9.76
C ASP A 143 -18.83 2.36 9.52
N ILE A 144 -17.92 2.38 10.51
CA ILE A 144 -16.56 2.93 10.33
C ILE A 144 -15.84 2.20 9.18
N ILE A 145 -15.93 0.87 9.14
CA ILE A 145 -15.30 0.06 8.09
C ILE A 145 -15.92 0.37 6.74
N LYS A 146 -17.25 0.34 6.60
CA LYS A 146 -17.97 0.60 5.35
C LYS A 146 -17.60 1.95 4.74
N ASN A 147 -17.56 3.00 5.56
CA ASN A 147 -17.24 4.36 5.11
C ASN A 147 -15.79 4.53 4.61
N ASP A 148 -14.86 3.69 5.07
CA ASP A 148 -13.44 3.80 4.78
C ASP A 148 -12.90 2.63 3.92
N PHE A 149 -13.77 1.66 3.58
CA PHE A 149 -13.37 0.38 2.98
C PHE A 149 -12.66 0.54 1.64
N LEU A 150 -13.17 1.41 0.76
CA LEU A 150 -12.57 1.68 -0.54
C LEU A 150 -11.13 2.20 -0.42
N LEU A 151 -10.88 3.07 0.57
CA LEU A 151 -9.54 3.57 0.84
C LEU A 151 -8.64 2.47 1.41
N TYR A 152 -9.17 1.60 2.27
CA TYR A 152 -8.42 0.44 2.73
C TYR A 152 -8.03 -0.52 1.61
N CYS A 153 -8.94 -0.80 0.67
CA CYS A 153 -8.73 -1.69 -0.47
C CYS A 153 -7.72 -1.17 -1.51
N SER A 154 -7.39 0.13 -1.49
CA SER A 154 -6.43 0.70 -2.45
C SER A 154 -5.05 0.05 -2.36
N LEU A 155 -4.52 -0.17 -1.15
CA LEU A 155 -3.21 -0.79 -0.97
C LEU A 155 -3.19 -2.31 -1.28
N PRO A 156 -4.15 -3.13 -0.82
CA PRO A 156 -4.24 -4.54 -1.20
C PRO A 156 -4.38 -4.70 -2.72
N PHE A 157 -5.08 -3.79 -3.38
CA PHE A 157 -5.19 -3.77 -4.84
C PHE A 157 -3.85 -3.42 -5.52
N GLU A 158 -3.08 -2.46 -4.99
CA GLU A 158 -1.70 -2.17 -5.42
C GLU A 158 -0.81 -3.42 -5.29
N LEU A 159 -0.82 -4.10 -4.14
CA LEU A 159 -0.05 -5.34 -3.94
C LEU A 159 -0.49 -6.48 -4.87
N ALA A 160 -1.80 -6.61 -5.12
CA ALA A 160 -2.30 -7.58 -6.08
C ALA A 160 -1.89 -7.22 -7.52
N SER A 161 -1.87 -5.93 -7.86
CA SER A 161 -1.41 -5.43 -9.18
C SER A 161 0.07 -5.75 -9.39
N ILE A 162 0.90 -5.63 -8.36
CA ILE A 162 2.31 -6.06 -8.38
C ILE A 162 2.41 -7.57 -8.66
N LYS A 163 1.58 -8.40 -8.03
CA LYS A 163 1.57 -9.86 -8.30
C LYS A 163 1.16 -10.17 -9.74
N LEU A 164 0.11 -9.51 -10.23
CA LEU A 164 -0.34 -9.66 -11.62
C LEU A 164 0.75 -9.24 -12.62
N LEU A 165 1.40 -8.10 -12.40
CA LEU A 165 2.48 -7.63 -13.26
C LEU A 165 3.70 -8.56 -13.22
N SER A 166 4.04 -9.06 -12.03
CA SER A 166 5.11 -10.04 -11.83
C SER A 166 4.84 -11.32 -12.62
N HIS A 167 3.61 -11.84 -12.58
CA HIS A 167 3.18 -12.99 -13.38
C HIS A 167 3.24 -12.69 -14.89
N HIS A 168 2.67 -11.57 -15.32
CA HIS A 168 2.60 -11.18 -16.73
C HIS A 168 3.99 -10.97 -17.36
N LEU A 169 4.92 -10.37 -16.63
CA LEU A 169 6.29 -10.13 -17.09
C LEU A 169 7.24 -11.32 -16.81
N ASN A 170 6.77 -12.35 -16.11
CA ASN A 170 7.58 -13.47 -15.62
C ASN A 170 8.85 -13.02 -14.86
N ILE A 171 8.70 -12.06 -13.94
CA ILE A 171 9.78 -11.56 -13.08
C ILE A 171 9.42 -11.71 -11.61
N PRO A 172 10.39 -11.85 -10.68
CA PRO A 172 10.10 -11.87 -9.26
C PRO A 172 9.44 -10.58 -8.78
N SER A 173 8.34 -10.69 -8.03
CA SER A 173 7.59 -9.54 -7.48
C SER A 173 8.44 -8.58 -6.64
N LYS A 174 9.51 -9.09 -5.99
CA LYS A 174 10.49 -8.30 -5.24
C LYS A 174 11.25 -7.26 -6.08
N LEU A 175 11.25 -7.37 -7.40
CA LEU A 175 11.85 -6.40 -8.32
C LEU A 175 10.91 -5.23 -8.61
N ILE A 176 9.63 -5.37 -8.29
CA ILE A 176 8.60 -4.36 -8.52
C ILE A 176 8.44 -3.58 -7.22
N SER A 177 8.77 -2.30 -7.26
CA SER A 177 8.70 -1.38 -6.11
C SER A 177 7.86 -0.15 -6.46
N SER A 178 7.64 0.74 -5.50
CA SER A 178 7.16 2.09 -5.76
C SER A 178 8.34 3.06 -5.85
N TYR A 179 8.13 4.19 -6.53
CA TYR A 179 9.08 5.31 -6.51
C TYR A 179 8.42 6.50 -5.82
N TRP A 180 9.11 7.14 -4.89
CA TRP A 180 8.61 8.36 -4.27
C TRP A 180 9.74 9.32 -3.95
N ASN A 181 9.44 10.61 -4.07
CA ASN A 181 10.27 11.69 -3.60
C ASN A 181 9.42 12.67 -2.76
N LYS A 182 9.91 13.90 -2.56
CA LYS A 182 9.17 14.91 -1.79
C LYS A 182 7.84 15.35 -2.45
N LYS A 183 7.75 15.29 -3.77
CA LYS A 183 6.64 15.83 -4.58
C LYS A 183 5.76 14.74 -5.18
N ASP A 184 6.38 13.72 -5.74
CA ASP A 184 5.73 12.74 -6.61
C ASP A 184 5.87 11.33 -6.02
N GLU A 185 4.85 10.52 -6.26
CA GLU A 185 4.80 9.10 -5.94
C GLU A 185 4.25 8.34 -7.15
N ILE A 186 4.94 7.27 -7.53
CA ILE A 186 4.62 6.37 -8.63
C ILE A 186 4.43 4.99 -8.00
N ASP A 187 3.24 4.42 -8.17
CA ASP A 187 2.81 3.21 -7.46
C ASP A 187 3.64 1.98 -7.90
N ILE A 188 4.04 1.93 -9.17
CA ILE A 188 4.85 0.85 -9.75
C ILE A 188 6.09 1.45 -10.43
N PHE A 189 7.26 0.92 -10.10
CA PHE A 189 8.56 1.29 -10.63
C PHE A 189 9.46 0.05 -10.69
N ILE A 190 9.94 -0.24 -11.90
CA ILE A 190 10.94 -1.26 -12.20
C ILE A 190 12.04 -0.57 -13.01
N ASP A 191 13.29 -0.82 -12.64
CA ASP A 191 14.46 -0.46 -13.43
C ASP A 191 15.29 -1.72 -13.64
N ASN A 192 15.24 -2.26 -14.85
CA ASN A 192 16.00 -3.43 -15.26
C ASN A 192 17.03 -3.02 -16.31
N GLU A 193 18.24 -2.70 -15.85
CA GLU A 193 19.37 -2.31 -16.70
C GLU A 193 19.04 -1.18 -17.69
N GLY A 194 18.26 -0.18 -17.24
CA GLY A 194 17.85 0.96 -18.05
C GLY A 194 16.54 0.76 -18.83
N PHE A 195 15.95 -0.44 -18.80
CA PHE A 195 14.56 -0.64 -19.20
C PHE A 195 13.63 -0.31 -18.03
N ILE A 196 12.98 0.85 -18.11
CA ILE A 196 12.17 1.41 -17.03
C ILE A 196 10.68 1.15 -17.29
N ILE A 197 10.02 0.52 -16.33
CA ILE A 197 8.56 0.36 -16.31
C ILE A 197 8.02 1.22 -15.17
N VAL A 198 7.01 2.04 -15.47
CA VAL A 198 6.29 2.84 -14.46
C VAL A 198 4.81 2.53 -14.51
N GLY A 199 4.13 2.68 -13.39
CA GLY A 199 2.69 2.49 -13.37
C GLY A 199 1.94 3.17 -12.26
N GLU A 200 0.63 3.24 -12.46
CA GLU A 200 -0.32 3.81 -11.53
C GLU A 200 -1.47 2.82 -11.31
N VAL A 201 -1.86 2.67 -10.04
CA VAL A 201 -2.94 1.78 -9.62
C VAL A 201 -4.10 2.62 -9.10
N LYS A 202 -5.34 2.31 -9.54
CA LYS A 202 -6.54 2.98 -9.04
C LYS A 202 -7.64 1.99 -8.66
N TYR A 203 -7.92 1.94 -7.36
CA TYR A 203 -9.10 1.29 -6.81
C TYR A 203 -10.19 2.33 -6.56
N LYS A 204 -11.00 2.62 -7.59
CA LYS A 204 -12.09 3.60 -7.54
C LYS A 204 -13.28 3.09 -8.33
N ASP A 205 -14.50 3.50 -7.96
CA ASP A 205 -15.76 3.13 -8.64
C ASP A 205 -16.02 3.92 -9.93
N ARG A 206 -14.97 4.47 -10.53
CA ARG A 206 -15.05 5.22 -11.78
C ARG A 206 -13.91 4.83 -12.70
N LYS A 207 -14.19 4.82 -14.00
CA LYS A 207 -13.21 4.56 -15.05
C LYS A 207 -12.02 5.50 -14.95
N ILE A 208 -10.83 5.00 -15.26
CA ILE A 208 -9.64 5.82 -15.42
C ILE A 208 -9.69 6.53 -16.77
N CYS A 209 -9.53 7.85 -16.77
CA CYS A 209 -9.41 8.67 -17.97
C CYS A 209 -7.95 8.94 -18.31
N LYS A 210 -7.70 9.44 -19.53
CA LYS A 210 -6.37 9.85 -20.02
C LYS A 210 -5.62 10.82 -19.11
N ASN A 211 -6.33 11.60 -18.30
CA ASN A 211 -5.71 12.48 -17.31
C ASN A 211 -4.76 11.73 -16.35
N VAL A 212 -5.07 10.48 -15.95
CA VAL A 212 -4.18 9.70 -15.07
C VAL A 212 -2.86 9.38 -15.77
N LEU A 213 -2.91 9.02 -17.05
CA LEU A 213 -1.71 8.81 -17.88
C LEU A 213 -0.87 10.10 -17.97
N ASN A 214 -1.51 11.25 -18.20
CA ASN A 214 -0.82 12.53 -18.30
C ASN A 214 -0.16 12.93 -16.97
N ILE A 215 -0.85 12.73 -15.85
CA ILE A 215 -0.31 12.96 -14.51
C ILE A 215 0.90 12.04 -14.26
N LEU A 216 0.82 10.75 -14.61
CA LEU A 216 1.93 9.83 -14.46
C LEU A 216 3.14 10.26 -15.31
N LYS A 217 2.93 10.65 -16.57
CA LYS A 217 4.00 11.19 -17.43
C LYS A 217 4.63 12.45 -16.82
N ALA A 218 3.84 13.35 -16.24
CA ALA A 218 4.35 14.54 -15.56
C ALA A 218 5.17 14.19 -14.29
N LYS A 219 4.72 13.23 -13.48
CA LYS A 219 5.50 12.70 -12.34
C LYS A 219 6.86 12.15 -12.80
N CYS A 220 6.88 11.37 -13.88
CA CYS A 220 8.12 10.84 -14.46
C CYS A 220 9.05 11.96 -14.92
N GLN A 221 8.54 12.98 -15.62
CA GLN A 221 9.33 14.15 -16.04
C GLN A 221 9.94 14.88 -14.84
N ASN A 222 9.14 15.15 -13.79
CA ASN A 222 9.62 15.80 -12.57
C ASN A 222 10.71 15.00 -11.85
N ALA A 223 10.62 13.67 -11.89
CA ALA A 223 11.58 12.76 -11.31
C ALA A 223 12.79 12.45 -12.22
N ASN A 224 12.84 13.04 -13.43
CA ASN A 224 13.83 12.72 -14.47
C ASN A 224 13.86 11.21 -14.82
N ILE A 225 12.69 10.58 -14.83
CA ILE A 225 12.47 9.17 -15.20
C ILE A 225 11.93 9.14 -16.63
N LYS A 226 12.55 8.36 -17.51
CA LYS A 226 12.09 8.14 -18.88
C LYS A 226 11.56 6.70 -19.00
N PRO A 227 10.24 6.48 -18.92
CA PRO A 227 9.70 5.12 -18.98
C PRO A 227 9.76 4.56 -20.40
N ASN A 228 10.14 3.30 -20.52
CA ASN A 228 10.03 2.49 -21.73
C ASN A 228 8.62 1.91 -21.88
N LEU A 229 8.00 1.57 -20.75
CA LEU A 229 6.65 1.00 -20.66
C LEU A 229 5.87 1.67 -19.53
N ILE A 230 4.59 1.94 -19.79
CA ILE A 230 3.63 2.45 -18.79
C ILE A 230 2.58 1.39 -18.54
N VAL A 231 2.29 1.10 -17.27
CA VAL A 231 1.25 0.14 -16.89
C VAL A 231 0.19 0.82 -16.02
N LEU A 232 -1.09 0.63 -16.35
CA LEU A 232 -2.20 1.20 -15.57
C LEU A 232 -3.13 0.08 -15.10
N PHE A 233 -3.47 0.12 -13.81
CA PHE A 233 -4.41 -0.84 -13.20
C PHE A 233 -5.68 -0.13 -12.75
N SER A 234 -6.84 -0.68 -13.11
CA SER A 234 -8.14 -0.08 -12.77
C SER A 234 -9.13 -1.11 -12.22
N LYS A 235 -9.76 -0.78 -11.08
CA LYS A 235 -10.93 -1.52 -10.57
C LYS A 235 -12.13 -1.41 -11.52
N SER A 236 -12.40 -0.22 -12.06
CA SER A 236 -13.61 0.06 -12.84
C SER A 236 -13.35 0.23 -14.34
N GLY A 237 -12.18 -0.22 -14.83
CA GLY A 237 -11.80 -0.14 -16.24
C GLY A 237 -11.38 1.26 -16.70
N PHE A 238 -11.39 1.47 -18.02
CA PHE A 238 -10.79 2.62 -18.67
C PHE A 238 -11.79 3.36 -19.58
N SER A 239 -11.59 4.66 -19.78
CA SER A 239 -12.35 5.47 -20.73
C SER A 239 -12.09 5.05 -22.17
N ASN A 240 -13.06 5.22 -23.07
CA ASN A 240 -12.91 4.93 -24.50
C ASN A 240 -11.74 5.69 -25.15
N GLU A 241 -11.52 6.95 -24.73
CA GLU A 241 -10.37 7.74 -25.19
C GLU A 241 -9.04 7.02 -24.91
N LEU A 242 -8.85 6.52 -23.69
CA LEU A 242 -7.64 5.80 -23.31
C LEU A 242 -7.51 4.47 -24.06
N LEU A 243 -8.61 3.73 -24.22
CA LEU A 243 -8.63 2.46 -24.99
C LEU A 243 -8.31 2.68 -26.48
N SER A 244 -8.71 3.83 -27.03
CA SER A 244 -8.47 4.16 -28.44
C SER A 244 -7.02 4.55 -28.76
N LEU A 245 -6.18 4.81 -27.75
CA LEU A 245 -4.78 5.21 -27.97
C LEU A 245 -3.96 4.15 -28.71
N LYS A 246 -4.25 2.85 -28.48
CA LYS A 246 -3.55 1.71 -29.10
C LYS A 246 -2.03 1.89 -29.17
N ASP A 247 -1.42 2.32 -28.05
CA ASP A 247 0.02 2.54 -27.92
C ASP A 247 0.65 1.32 -27.27
N ASP A 248 1.53 0.63 -27.98
CA ASP A 248 2.21 -0.59 -27.50
C ASP A 248 3.09 -0.33 -26.26
N LYS A 249 3.38 0.93 -25.94
CA LYS A 249 4.10 1.33 -24.72
C LYS A 249 3.17 1.51 -23.51
N ILE A 250 1.88 1.19 -23.63
CA ILE A 250 0.89 1.32 -22.57
C ILE A 250 0.14 0.00 -22.39
N LEU A 251 0.31 -0.63 -21.22
CA LEU A 251 -0.49 -1.78 -20.82
C LEU A 251 -1.61 -1.36 -19.88
N LEU A 252 -2.80 -1.91 -20.09
CA LEU A 252 -4.01 -1.61 -19.33
C LEU A 252 -4.55 -2.90 -18.71
N PHE A 253 -4.61 -2.95 -17.38
CA PHE A 253 -5.12 -4.11 -16.64
C PHE A 253 -6.39 -3.74 -15.87
N GLY A 254 -7.51 -4.38 -16.23
CA GLY A 254 -8.76 -4.39 -15.46
C GLY A 254 -8.88 -5.60 -14.52
N LEU A 255 -10.00 -5.69 -13.78
CA LEU A 255 -10.26 -6.77 -12.81
C LEU A 255 -10.25 -8.17 -13.42
N GLU A 256 -10.67 -8.29 -14.68
CA GLU A 256 -10.70 -9.53 -15.43
C GLU A 256 -9.33 -10.22 -15.51
N HIS A 257 -8.24 -9.46 -15.57
CA HIS A 257 -6.88 -9.98 -15.65
C HIS A 257 -6.42 -10.60 -14.32
N PHE A 258 -7.00 -10.20 -13.19
CA PHE A 258 -6.63 -10.78 -11.89
C PHE A 258 -7.06 -12.24 -11.76
N LYS A 259 -7.95 -12.73 -12.62
CA LYS A 259 -8.27 -14.16 -12.69
C LYS A 259 -7.01 -14.99 -12.94
N GLU A 260 -6.06 -14.52 -13.75
CA GLU A 260 -4.84 -15.27 -14.08
C GLU A 260 -4.02 -15.69 -12.86
N ILE A 261 -4.00 -14.85 -11.81
CA ILE A 261 -3.24 -15.14 -10.58
C ILE A 261 -4.07 -15.85 -9.51
N LEU A 262 -5.41 -15.87 -9.61
CA LEU A 262 -6.28 -16.51 -8.63
C LEU A 262 -6.34 -18.04 -8.77
N TRP A 263 -6.05 -18.57 -9.97
CA TRP A 263 -6.09 -20.01 -10.24
C TRP A 263 -4.74 -20.71 -9.98
N ASN A 264 -3.68 -19.93 -9.76
CA ASN A 264 -2.33 -20.40 -9.48
C ASN A 264 -1.92 -20.20 -8.00
N SER A 265 -2.88 -19.85 -7.12
CA SER A 265 -2.67 -19.56 -5.69
C SER A 265 -3.21 -20.66 -4.79
#